data_AF-A0A538K3Y5-F1
#
_entry.id   AF-A0A538K3Y5-F1
#
_cell.length_a   1.000
_cell.length_b   1.000
_cell.length_c   1.000
_cell.angle_alpha   90.00
_cell.angle_beta   90.00
_cell.angle_gamma   90.00
#
_symmetry.space_group_name_H-M   'P 1'
#
loop_
_entity.id
_entity.type
_entity.pdbx_description
1 polymer ?
#
loop_
_entity_poly.entity_id
_entity_poly.type
_entity_poly.pdbx_seq_one_letter_code
_entity_poly.pdbx_strand_id
1 'polypeptide(L)' 'MPSLDRSTIWPYRGGEPGEFYYQRYAHPTGVEAEQRLGELDGGHAVLFASGTGAATALALAF' A
#
# COMPACT_ATOMS: atom_id res chain seq x y z
N MET A 1 15.13 -12.83 2.33
CA MET A 1 13.94 -12.02 2.01
C MET A 1 13.95 -10.82 2.94
N PRO A 2 13.56 -9.61 2.49
CA PRO A 2 13.36 -8.49 3.41
C PRO A 2 12.41 -8.91 4.54
N SER A 3 12.58 -8.30 5.73
CA SER A 3 11.72 -8.59 6.87
C SER A 3 10.28 -8.18 6.57
N LEU A 4 9.33 -9.09 6.76
CA LEU A 4 7.91 -8.80 6.59
C LEU A 4 7.39 -8.03 7.81
N ASP A 5 7.16 -6.72 7.65
CA ASP A 5 6.43 -5.94 8.64
C ASP A 5 4.94 -6.33 8.62
N ARG A 6 4.42 -6.78 9.76
CA ARG A 6 3.02 -7.21 9.96
C ARG A 6 2.25 -6.27 10.88
N SER A 7 2.80 -5.09 11.17
CA SER A 7 2.15 -4.08 11.99
C SER A 7 0.88 -3.58 11.32
N THR A 8 -0.16 -3.35 12.10
CA THR A 8 -1.40 -2.71 11.64
C THR A 8 -1.38 -1.19 11.86
N ILE A 9 -0.51 -0.71 12.76
CA ILE A 9 -0.34 0.69 13.17
C ILE A 9 1.14 1.01 13.43
N TRP A 10 1.54 2.25 13.13
CA TRP A 10 2.88 2.79 13.44
C TRP A 10 2.75 4.04 14.33
N PRO A 11 3.76 4.36 15.14
CA PRO A 11 3.66 5.44 16.10
C PRO A 11 3.65 6.80 15.42
N TYR A 12 2.87 7.72 16.00
CA TYR A 12 2.98 9.15 15.74
C TYR A 12 4.29 9.65 16.34
N ARG A 13 4.94 10.62 15.69
CA ARG A 13 6.16 11.27 16.20
C ARG A 13 5.89 12.76 16.37
N GLY A 14 5.96 13.24 17.61
CA GLY A 14 5.65 14.64 17.92
C GLY A 14 4.18 15.02 17.70
N GLY A 15 3.26 14.05 17.77
CA GLY A 15 1.84 14.28 17.49
C GLY A 15 1.44 14.18 16.02
N GLU A 16 2.39 13.95 15.11
CA GLU A 16 2.15 13.86 13.67
C GLU A 16 2.26 12.42 13.15
N PRO A 17 1.42 12.00 12.19
CA PRO A 17 1.55 10.71 11.52
C PRO A 17 2.79 10.68 10.62
N GLY A 18 3.49 9.54 10.60
CA GLY A 18 4.53 9.29 9.60
C GLY A 18 3.95 8.85 8.26
N GLU A 19 4.84 8.54 7.29
CA GLU A 19 4.48 7.94 6.00
C GLU A 19 3.60 6.69 6.18
N PHE A 20 3.95 5.87 7.16
CA PHE A 20 3.11 4.79 7.65
C PHE A 20 2.53 5.20 9.01
N TYR A 21 1.22 5.15 9.15
CA TYR A 21 0.53 5.31 10.43
C TYR A 21 -0.57 4.25 10.61
N TYR A 22 -1.30 3.91 9.54
CA TYR A 22 -2.30 2.84 9.56
C TYR A 22 -2.27 2.03 8.28
N GLN A 23 -2.19 0.70 8.43
CA GLN A 23 -1.87 -0.25 7.35
C GLN A 23 -2.83 -0.18 6.17
N ARG A 24 -4.10 0.18 6.43
CA ARG A 24 -5.12 0.33 5.38
C ARG A 24 -4.74 1.35 4.31
N TYR A 25 -4.02 2.40 4.69
CA TYR A 25 -3.63 3.47 3.77
C TYR A 25 -2.29 3.18 3.09
N ALA A 26 -1.33 2.68 3.84
CA ALA A 26 -0.03 2.26 3.34
C ALA A 26 0.66 1.35 4.35
N HIS A 27 1.53 0.45 3.88
CA HIS A 27 2.44 -0.31 4.73
C HIS A 27 3.75 -0.62 3.98
N PRO A 28 4.89 -0.78 4.68
CA PRO A 28 6.21 -0.89 4.05
C PRO A 28 6.28 -1.97 2.97
N THR A 29 5.78 -3.17 3.29
CA THR A 29 5.74 -4.30 2.35
C THR A 29 4.88 -4.04 1.12
N GLY A 30 3.78 -3.29 1.28
CA GLY A 30 2.82 -3.01 0.21
C GLY A 30 3.38 -1.98 -0.76
N VAL A 31 3.93 -0.90 -0.22
CA VAL A 31 4.59 0.16 -1.02
C VAL A 31 5.77 -0.40 -1.81
N GLU A 32 6.59 -1.28 -1.23
CA GLU A 32 7.68 -1.93 -1.97
C GLU A 32 7.15 -2.77 -3.16
N ALA A 33 6.05 -3.50 -2.95
CA ALA A 33 5.45 -4.31 -4.00
C ALA A 33 4.78 -3.44 -5.08
N GLU A 34 4.12 -2.35 -4.71
CA GLU A 34 3.52 -1.37 -5.64
C GLU A 34 4.59 -0.68 -6.50
N GLN A 35 5.72 -0.28 -5.89
CA GLN A 35 6.84 0.31 -6.63
C GLN A 35 7.40 -0.66 -7.68
N ARG A 36 7.72 -1.90 -7.28
CA ARG A 36 8.25 -2.91 -8.19
C ARG A 36 7.28 -3.26 -9.32
N LEU A 37 5.98 -3.35 -9.02
CA LEU A 37 4.97 -3.62 -10.04
C LEU A 37 4.82 -2.42 -11.00
N GLY A 38 4.82 -1.20 -10.46
CA GLY A 38 4.80 0.02 -11.26
C GLY A 38 5.98 0.14 -12.22
N GLU A 39 7.18 -0.23 -11.77
CA GLU A 39 8.37 -0.28 -12.65
C GLU A 39 8.20 -1.24 -13.84
N LEU A 40 7.56 -2.40 -13.61
CA LEU A 40 7.28 -3.38 -14.67
C LEU A 40 6.22 -2.88 -15.65
N ASP A 41 5.20 -2.18 -15.14
CA ASP A 41 4.08 -1.66 -15.94
C ASP A 41 4.38 -0.29 -16.57
N GLY A 42 5.52 0.34 -16.25
CA GLY A 42 5.91 1.66 -16.72
C GLY A 42 5.11 2.81 -16.08
N GLY A 43 4.61 2.62 -14.85
CA GLY A 43 3.75 3.59 -14.18
C GLY A 43 3.61 3.35 -12.66
N HIS A 44 2.40 3.55 -12.15
CA HIS A 44 2.05 3.33 -10.74
C HIS A 44 1.17 2.10 -10.59
N ALA A 45 1.34 1.37 -9.49
CA ALA A 45 0.46 0.27 -9.12
C ALA A 45 -0.16 0.53 -7.74
N VAL A 46 -1.33 -0.07 -7.51
CA VAL A 46 -2.02 -0.08 -6.21
C VAL A 46 -2.47 -1.50 -5.92
N LEU A 47 -2.17 -1.99 -4.72
CA LEU A 47 -2.56 -3.34 -4.31
C LEU A 47 -4.00 -3.39 -3.81
N PHE A 48 -4.68 -4.48 -4.18
CA PHE A 48 -6.01 -4.82 -3.68
C PHE A 48 -6.01 -6.24 -3.12
N ALA A 49 -6.95 -6.51 -2.21
CA ALA A 49 -7.10 -7.83 -1.59
C ALA A 49 -7.42 -8.95 -2.58
N SER A 50 -7.91 -8.61 -3.79
CA SER A 50 -8.17 -9.55 -4.88
C SER A 50 -8.28 -8.84 -6.23
N GLY A 51 -8.22 -9.59 -7.33
CA GLY A 51 -8.44 -9.05 -8.68
C GLY A 51 -9.84 -8.44 -8.85
N THR A 52 -10.89 -9.07 -8.32
CA THR A 52 -12.25 -8.52 -8.33
C THR A 52 -12.34 -7.24 -7.48
N GLY A 53 -11.58 -7.16 -6.38
CA GLY A 53 -11.45 -5.94 -5.58
C GLY A 53 -10.86 -4.78 -6.38
N ALA A 54 -9.78 -5.04 -7.12
CA ALA A 54 -9.17 -4.05 -8.02
C ALA A 54 -10.15 -3.58 -9.11
N ALA A 55 -10.80 -4.53 -9.79
CA ALA A 55 -11.77 -4.23 -10.84
C ALA A 55 -12.98 -3.41 -10.31
N THR A 56 -13.47 -3.76 -9.13
CA THR A 56 -14.58 -3.04 -8.49
C THR A 56 -14.16 -1.62 -8.10
N ALA A 57 -12.98 -1.46 -7.50
CA ALA A 57 -12.47 -0.14 -7.14
C ALA A 57 -12.29 0.75 -8.38
N LEU A 58 -11.77 0.21 -9.48
CA LEU A 58 -11.66 0.93 -10.75
C LEU A 58 -13.04 1.33 -11.30
N ALA A 59 -14.02 0.44 -11.26
CA ALA A 59 -15.37 0.72 -11.73
C ALA A 59 -16.11 1.79 -10.91
N LEU A 60 -15.75 1.94 -9.62
CA LEU A 60 -16.38 2.87 -8.67
C LEU A 60 -15.53 4.13 -8.38
N ALA A 61 -14.44 4.37 -9.11
CA ALA A 61 -13.48 5.44 -8.81
C ALA A 61 -13.95 6.86 -9.19
N PHE A 62 -15.14 7.01 -9.80
CA PHE A 62 -15.68 8.27 -10.31
C PHE A 62 -16.88 8.75 -9.50
#